data_AF-A0A5A9PHP7-F1
#
_entry.id   AF-A0A5A9PHP7-F1
#
_cell.length_a   1.000
_cell.length_b   1.000
_cell.length_c   1.000
_cell.angle_alpha   90.00
_cell.angle_beta   90.00
_cell.angle_gamma   90.00
#
_symmetry.space_group_name_H-M   'P 1'
#
loop_
_entity.id
_entity.type
_entity.pdbx_description
1 polymer ?
#
loop_
_entity_poly.entity_id
_entity_poly.type
_entity_poly.pdbx_seq_one_letter_code
_entity_poly.pdbx_strand_id
1 'polypeptide(L)'
;MKKTWTEAQRYCRENYSDLATVNNINDMNELKKTENNNQCRLDTSLSAVATRCDRKTSGSMVVDFSVFTDPCPGTYKYLNVSYECVAAPPNSSKAYIINTSARTWREAQSFCRQYQTDLTSVRNQTDNQLIYNIINDTDTSVWIGLFRDSWEWSDNTDSAFRYWMTGEPINSEDCTMTDMNNEGKWHDVSCSDSYTFVCHEDELILIHKNLSWTEAVRYCRENHVDLVSVDSEKIQLMVTEVLHQASTAEVWLGLRLSCSVGIWFWVNGEITCYQNWAPGNETAVDDCEREVRSGAVQSGGDHLWISLPESHKLNFICRRIDK
;
A
#
# COMPACT_ATOMS: atom_id res chain seq x y z
N MET A 1 -21.27 0.07 -25.08
CA MET A 1 -20.16 0.35 -26.01
C MET A 1 -19.40 1.55 -25.48
N LYS A 2 -18.13 1.41 -25.08
CA LYS A 2 -17.28 2.56 -24.77
C LYS A 2 -16.99 3.30 -26.06
N LYS A 3 -17.19 4.62 -26.06
CA LYS A 3 -16.78 5.52 -27.13
C LYS A 3 -15.92 6.60 -26.49
N THR A 4 -14.76 6.86 -27.04
CA THR A 4 -13.97 8.07 -26.78
C THR A 4 -14.79 9.30 -27.14
N TRP A 5 -14.40 10.48 -26.63
CA TRP A 5 -15.07 11.74 -26.96
C TRP A 5 -15.26 11.92 -28.48
N THR A 6 -14.22 11.62 -29.25
CA THR A 6 -14.23 11.70 -30.71
C THR A 6 -15.16 10.67 -31.35
N GLU A 7 -15.23 9.45 -30.81
CA GLU A 7 -16.16 8.42 -31.29
C GLU A 7 -17.62 8.73 -30.96
N ALA A 8 -17.87 9.34 -29.79
CA ALA A 8 -19.20 9.79 -29.40
C ALA A 8 -19.67 10.96 -30.26
N GLN A 9 -18.81 11.95 -30.46
CA GLN A 9 -19.09 13.08 -31.34
C GLN A 9 -19.36 12.63 -32.78
N ARG A 10 -18.49 11.78 -33.33
CA ARG A 10 -18.66 11.24 -34.68
C ARG A 10 -19.97 10.46 -34.81
N TYR A 11 -20.28 9.60 -33.84
CA TYR A 11 -21.53 8.82 -33.85
C TYR A 11 -22.78 9.72 -33.81
N CYS A 12 -22.77 10.78 -32.99
CA CYS A 12 -23.87 11.73 -32.91
C CYS A 12 -24.04 12.51 -34.21
N ARG A 13 -22.97 12.91 -34.88
CA ARG A 13 -23.05 13.59 -36.20
C ARG A 13 -23.48 12.66 -37.35
N GLU A 14 -23.19 11.37 -37.23
CA GLU A 14 -23.59 10.36 -38.22
C GLU A 14 -25.07 9.96 -38.10
N ASN A 15 -25.63 9.93 -36.89
CA ASN A 15 -26.98 9.39 -36.63
C ASN A 15 -28.00 10.47 -36.17
N TYR A 16 -27.50 11.63 -35.74
CA TYR A 16 -28.27 12.74 -35.18
C TYR A 16 -27.64 14.08 -35.65
N SER A 17 -27.84 15.18 -34.90
CA SER A 17 -27.25 16.48 -35.22
C SER A 17 -25.79 16.60 -34.73
N ASP A 18 -25.57 16.65 -33.43
CA ASP A 18 -24.26 16.65 -32.78
C ASP A 18 -24.43 16.26 -31.29
N LEU A 19 -23.36 16.29 -30.50
CA LEU A 19 -23.43 16.19 -29.05
C LEU A 19 -24.29 17.33 -28.46
N ALA A 20 -25.05 17.00 -27.42
CA ALA A 20 -25.87 17.98 -26.71
C ALA A 20 -25.00 19.14 -26.20
N THR A 21 -25.39 20.37 -26.54
CA THR A 21 -24.73 21.58 -26.07
C THR A 21 -25.62 22.23 -25.01
N VAL A 22 -25.07 22.46 -23.81
CA VAL A 22 -25.78 23.11 -22.71
C VAL A 22 -25.39 24.57 -22.68
N ASN A 23 -26.28 25.44 -23.16
CA ASN A 23 -25.98 26.87 -23.30
C ASN A 23 -26.57 27.71 -22.18
N ASN A 24 -27.52 27.16 -21.41
CA ASN A 24 -28.15 27.86 -20.30
C ASN A 24 -28.69 26.90 -19.22
N ILE A 25 -29.17 27.48 -18.13
CA ILE A 25 -29.65 26.72 -16.97
C ILE A 25 -30.96 25.96 -17.23
N ASN A 26 -31.77 26.36 -18.21
CA ASN A 26 -32.96 25.60 -18.61
C ASN A 26 -32.56 24.34 -19.38
N ASP A 27 -31.57 24.41 -20.26
CA ASP A 27 -31.00 23.23 -20.94
C ASP A 27 -30.47 22.21 -19.91
N MET A 28 -29.79 22.73 -18.87
CA MET A 28 -29.30 21.91 -17.76
C MET A 28 -30.44 21.29 -16.92
N ASN A 29 -31.52 22.03 -16.70
CA ASN A 29 -32.68 21.54 -15.96
C ASN A 29 -33.49 20.50 -16.75
N GLU A 30 -33.59 20.62 -18.07
CA GLU A 30 -34.20 19.61 -18.93
C GLU A 30 -33.36 18.32 -18.97
N LEU A 31 -32.03 18.43 -19.03
CA LEU A 31 -31.14 17.26 -18.88
C LEU A 31 -31.27 16.58 -17.52
N LYS A 32 -31.38 17.37 -16.43
CA LYS A 32 -31.61 16.83 -15.08
C LYS A 32 -32.97 16.14 -14.94
N LYS A 33 -34.00 16.55 -15.68
CA LYS A 33 -35.29 15.85 -15.72
C LYS A 33 -35.18 14.45 -16.35
N THR A 34 -34.29 14.27 -17.33
CA THR A 34 -33.98 12.94 -17.89
C THR A 34 -33.07 12.09 -16.99
N GLU A 35 -32.42 12.69 -15.98
CA GLU A 35 -31.52 12.01 -15.04
C GLU A 35 -32.28 11.33 -13.88
N ASN A 36 -33.48 11.80 -13.53
CA ASN A 36 -34.27 11.29 -12.41
C ASN A 36 -35.21 10.13 -12.80
N ASN A 37 -34.68 9.08 -13.42
CA ASN A 37 -35.36 7.78 -13.38
C ASN A 37 -35.05 7.10 -12.03
N ASN A 38 -35.77 7.50 -10.99
CA ASN A 38 -35.60 7.07 -9.59
C ASN A 38 -35.78 5.55 -9.35
N GLN A 39 -36.04 4.76 -10.39
CA GLN A 39 -36.15 3.30 -10.33
C GLN A 39 -34.81 2.57 -10.52
N CYS A 40 -33.73 3.28 -10.82
CA CYS A 40 -32.43 2.68 -11.11
C CYS A 40 -31.46 2.73 -9.91
N ARG A 41 -31.80 2.06 -8.81
CA ARG A 41 -30.97 1.96 -7.61
C ARG A 41 -30.69 0.51 -7.27
N LEU A 42 -29.45 0.21 -6.88
CA LEU A 42 -29.07 -1.10 -6.35
C LEU A 42 -28.90 -0.98 -4.83
N ASP A 43 -29.85 -1.52 -4.06
CA ASP A 43 -29.89 -1.37 -2.60
C ASP A 43 -28.74 -2.09 -1.88
N THR A 44 -28.07 -3.05 -2.52
CA THR A 44 -26.88 -3.74 -1.98
C THR A 44 -25.58 -2.94 -2.12
N SER A 45 -25.62 -1.77 -2.77
CA SER A 45 -24.42 -0.96 -3.00
C SER A 45 -23.79 -0.52 -1.68
N LEU A 46 -24.60 -0.13 -0.70
CA LEU A 46 -24.12 0.34 0.60
C LEU A 46 -23.41 -0.78 1.37
N SER A 47 -23.99 -1.98 1.42
CA SER A 47 -23.37 -3.11 2.12
C SER A 47 -22.09 -3.60 1.43
N ALA A 48 -22.04 -3.57 0.09
CA ALA A 48 -20.84 -3.91 -0.67
C ALA A 48 -19.69 -2.93 -0.44
N VAL A 49 -19.98 -1.63 -0.35
CA VAL A 49 -19.01 -0.58 -0.01
C VAL A 49 -18.59 -0.71 1.45
N ALA A 50 -19.55 -0.78 2.38
CA ALA A 50 -19.30 -0.85 3.82
C ALA A 50 -18.42 -2.04 4.20
N THR A 51 -18.68 -3.24 3.66
CA THR A 51 -17.87 -4.44 3.93
C THR A 51 -16.38 -4.25 3.56
N ARG A 52 -16.10 -3.35 2.61
CA ARG A 52 -14.75 -3.15 2.07
C ARG A 52 -14.07 -1.92 2.62
N CYS A 53 -14.82 -0.89 3.00
CA CYS A 53 -14.28 0.42 3.36
C CYS A 53 -14.56 0.82 4.81
N ASP A 54 -15.60 0.29 5.47
CA ASP A 54 -15.92 0.71 6.84
C ASP A 54 -14.82 0.25 7.80
N ARG A 55 -14.40 1.19 8.66
CA ARG A 55 -13.36 0.99 9.69
C ARG A 55 -12.00 0.56 9.12
N LYS A 56 -11.70 0.89 7.87
CA LYS A 56 -10.36 0.76 7.28
C LYS A 56 -9.71 2.12 7.07
N THR A 57 -8.39 2.14 7.06
CA THR A 57 -7.58 3.34 6.76
C THR A 57 -7.65 3.74 5.29
N SER A 58 -7.88 2.76 4.41
CA SER A 58 -8.20 2.95 2.99
C SER A 58 -9.06 1.80 2.48
N GLY A 59 -9.85 2.05 1.44
CA GLY A 59 -10.72 1.06 0.81
C GLY A 59 -10.61 1.15 -0.70
N SER A 60 -10.11 0.09 -1.33
CA SER A 60 -10.14 -0.06 -2.79
C SER A 60 -11.20 -1.09 -3.16
N MET A 61 -11.98 -0.78 -4.19
CA MET A 61 -12.98 -1.70 -4.72
C MET A 61 -13.04 -1.63 -6.23
N VAL A 62 -13.14 -2.81 -6.84
CA VAL A 62 -13.41 -2.92 -8.27
C VAL A 62 -14.90 -2.66 -8.48
N VAL A 63 -15.22 -1.66 -9.30
CA VAL A 63 -16.60 -1.33 -9.68
C VAL A 63 -16.96 -2.13 -10.92
N ASP A 64 -17.37 -3.38 -10.73
CA ASP A 64 -17.79 -4.29 -11.80
C ASP A 64 -19.05 -5.09 -11.45
N PHE A 65 -19.52 -5.91 -12.40
CA PHE A 65 -20.75 -6.70 -12.27
C PHE A 65 -20.69 -7.84 -11.25
N SER A 66 -19.49 -8.26 -10.81
CA SER A 66 -19.33 -9.26 -9.76
C SER A 66 -19.65 -8.68 -8.38
N VAL A 67 -19.48 -7.36 -8.24
CA VAL A 67 -19.69 -6.62 -6.99
C VAL A 67 -21.04 -5.91 -7.00
N PHE A 68 -21.35 -5.24 -8.11
CA PHE A 68 -22.56 -4.46 -8.29
C PHE A 68 -23.32 -5.06 -9.47
N THR A 69 -24.38 -5.82 -9.18
CA THR A 69 -25.26 -6.35 -10.21
C THR A 69 -25.87 -5.22 -11.04
N ASP A 70 -26.34 -5.53 -12.25
CA ASP A 70 -26.92 -4.52 -13.14
C ASP A 70 -28.43 -4.34 -12.86
N PRO A 71 -28.87 -3.29 -12.12
CA PRO A 71 -30.30 -3.03 -11.94
C PRO A 71 -30.99 -2.50 -13.21
N CYS A 72 -30.23 -1.96 -14.18
CA CYS A 72 -30.76 -1.28 -15.37
C CYS A 72 -29.86 -1.50 -16.59
N PRO A 73 -30.07 -2.61 -17.31
CA PRO A 73 -29.30 -2.91 -18.51
C PRO A 73 -29.36 -1.76 -19.53
N GLY A 74 -28.21 -1.43 -20.12
CA GLY A 74 -28.11 -0.40 -21.16
C GLY A 74 -28.05 1.06 -20.67
N THR A 75 -28.10 1.29 -19.35
CA THR A 75 -27.96 2.63 -18.76
C THR A 75 -26.58 2.79 -18.10
N TYR A 76 -25.95 3.94 -18.30
CA TYR A 76 -24.70 4.30 -17.61
C TYR A 76 -24.97 4.53 -16.12
N LYS A 77 -24.14 3.96 -15.25
CA LYS A 77 -24.28 4.01 -13.80
C LYS A 77 -23.03 4.61 -13.19
N TYR A 78 -23.20 5.32 -12.09
CA TYR A 78 -22.11 5.84 -11.29
C TYR A 78 -22.36 5.47 -9.83
N LEU A 79 -21.29 5.15 -9.12
CA LEU A 79 -21.33 4.93 -7.67
C LEU A 79 -20.98 6.26 -7.00
N ASN A 80 -21.92 6.81 -6.23
CA ASN A 80 -21.67 7.97 -5.39
C ASN A 80 -21.48 7.49 -3.94
N VAL A 81 -20.30 7.71 -3.37
CA VAL A 81 -19.96 7.30 -2.01
C VAL A 81 -19.81 8.55 -1.15
N SER A 82 -20.59 8.62 -0.08
CA SER A 82 -20.34 9.55 1.01
C SER A 82 -19.63 8.78 2.13
N TYR A 83 -18.54 9.34 2.65
CA TYR A 83 -17.74 8.73 3.70
C TYR A 83 -17.44 9.76 4.79
N GLU A 84 -17.19 9.27 6.00
CA GLU A 84 -16.76 10.07 7.14
C GLU A 84 -15.55 9.39 7.78
N CYS A 85 -14.48 10.15 8.02
CA CYS A 85 -13.30 9.65 8.71
C CYS A 85 -13.55 9.71 10.22
N VAL A 86 -13.60 8.55 10.87
CA VAL A 86 -13.71 8.46 12.33
C VAL A 86 -12.30 8.38 12.92
N ALA A 87 -12.01 9.20 13.94
CA ALA A 87 -10.74 9.15 14.65
C ALA A 87 -10.52 7.74 15.22
N ALA A 88 -9.36 7.14 14.92
CA ALA A 88 -8.98 5.86 15.48
C ALA A 88 -8.97 5.95 17.02
N PRO A 89 -9.34 4.88 17.75
CA PRO A 89 -9.18 4.84 19.19
C PRO A 89 -7.74 5.22 19.57
N PRO A 90 -7.52 6.01 20.64
CA PRO A 90 -6.22 6.56 20.99
C PRO A 90 -5.13 5.53 21.35
N ASN A 91 -5.42 4.22 21.19
CA ASN A 91 -4.52 3.12 21.51
C ASN A 91 -4.46 2.01 20.44
N SER A 92 -5.06 2.19 19.25
CA SER A 92 -4.73 1.30 18.13
C SER A 92 -3.39 1.77 17.58
N SER A 93 -2.31 1.07 17.90
CA SER A 93 -1.08 1.22 17.13
C SER A 93 -1.42 0.92 15.68
N LYS A 94 -1.45 1.95 14.81
CA LYS A 94 -1.75 1.78 13.38
C LYS A 94 -0.79 0.78 12.72
N ALA A 95 0.36 0.54 13.33
CA ALA A 95 1.38 -0.37 12.86
C ALA A 95 1.00 -1.85 12.93
N TYR A 96 -0.02 -2.29 13.70
CA TYR A 96 -0.37 -3.71 13.81
C TYR A 96 -1.87 -3.96 13.61
N ILE A 97 -2.22 -4.78 12.62
CA ILE A 97 -3.59 -5.09 12.22
C ILE A 97 -3.81 -6.60 12.29
N ILE A 98 -4.71 -7.03 13.17
CA ILE A 98 -5.05 -8.44 13.35
C ILE A 98 -6.16 -8.83 12.37
N ASN A 99 -5.97 -9.96 11.68
CA ASN A 99 -7.01 -10.62 10.92
C ASN A 99 -7.39 -11.95 11.56
N THR A 100 -8.66 -12.09 11.93
CA THR A 100 -9.20 -13.27 12.61
C THR A 100 -9.62 -14.40 11.66
N SER A 101 -9.41 -14.25 10.35
CA SER A 101 -9.65 -15.32 9.38
C SER A 101 -8.47 -16.30 9.39
N ALA A 102 -8.67 -17.53 9.88
CA ALA A 102 -7.61 -18.52 9.89
C ALA A 102 -7.16 -18.87 8.46
N ARG A 103 -5.85 -18.81 8.21
CA ARG A 103 -5.21 -19.03 6.90
C ARG A 103 -3.87 -19.74 7.05
N THR A 104 -3.40 -20.38 5.99
CA THR A 104 -2.00 -20.83 5.93
C THR A 104 -1.04 -19.65 5.96
N TRP A 105 0.20 -19.85 6.39
CA TRP A 105 1.17 -18.75 6.51
C TRP A 105 1.35 -17.99 5.19
N ARG A 106 1.43 -18.70 4.06
CA ARG A 106 1.60 -18.10 2.73
C ARG A 106 0.38 -17.29 2.30
N GLU A 107 -0.82 -17.76 2.60
CA GLU A 107 -2.06 -17.04 2.32
C GLU A 107 -2.19 -15.80 3.21
N ALA A 108 -1.80 -15.90 4.48
CA ALA A 108 -1.75 -14.79 5.42
C ALA A 108 -0.76 -13.72 4.95
N GLN A 109 0.44 -14.11 4.53
CA GLN A 109 1.44 -13.22 3.94
C GLN A 109 0.90 -12.52 2.70
N SER A 110 0.32 -13.28 1.76
CA SER A 110 -0.26 -12.72 0.54
C SER A 110 -1.40 -11.76 0.87
N PHE A 111 -2.20 -12.05 1.89
CA PHE A 111 -3.25 -11.14 2.36
C PHE A 111 -2.64 -9.84 2.90
N CYS A 112 -1.63 -9.94 3.77
CA CYS A 112 -0.98 -8.75 4.32
C CYS A 112 -0.31 -7.91 3.23
N ARG A 113 0.36 -8.52 2.24
CA ARG A 113 0.92 -7.78 1.11
C ARG A 113 -0.12 -7.16 0.19
N GLN A 114 -1.31 -7.76 0.12
CA GLN A 114 -2.40 -7.24 -0.72
C GLN A 114 -3.12 -6.05 -0.08
N TYR A 115 -3.30 -6.07 1.25
CA TYR A 115 -4.15 -5.09 1.95
C TYR A 115 -3.39 -4.21 2.96
N GLN A 116 -2.20 -4.64 3.38
CA GLN A 116 -1.30 -4.02 4.35
C GLN A 116 0.13 -3.94 3.79
N THR A 117 1.18 -4.02 4.63
CA THR A 117 2.57 -4.12 4.16
C THR A 117 3.00 -5.59 4.08
N ASP A 118 3.15 -6.27 5.21
CA ASP A 118 3.48 -7.70 5.28
C ASP A 118 2.99 -8.29 6.62
N LEU A 119 3.21 -9.58 6.85
CA LEU A 119 3.15 -10.17 8.20
C LEU A 119 4.15 -9.48 9.11
N THR A 120 3.77 -9.31 10.38
CA THR A 120 4.55 -8.51 11.32
C THR A 120 5.94 -9.09 11.59
N SER A 121 6.97 -8.24 11.51
CA SER A 121 8.26 -8.52 12.14
C SER A 121 8.25 -8.15 13.62
N VAL A 122 9.04 -8.85 14.43
CA VAL A 122 9.18 -8.56 15.87
C VAL A 122 10.63 -8.21 16.16
N ARG A 123 10.90 -6.93 16.43
CA ARG A 123 12.26 -6.39 16.50
C ARG A 123 12.84 -6.37 17.91
N ASN A 124 11.98 -6.37 18.91
CA ASN A 124 12.37 -6.29 20.31
C ASN A 124 11.23 -6.78 21.22
N GLN A 125 11.49 -6.79 22.53
CA GLN A 125 10.50 -7.23 23.51
C GLN A 125 9.27 -6.30 23.59
N THR A 126 9.42 -5.00 23.34
CA THR A 126 8.31 -4.05 23.29
C THR A 126 7.34 -4.40 22.17
N ASP A 127 7.85 -4.68 20.96
CA ASP A 127 7.01 -5.10 19.82
C ASP A 127 6.22 -6.37 20.15
N ASN A 128 6.89 -7.35 20.77
CA ASN A 128 6.24 -8.60 21.18
C ASN A 128 5.12 -8.36 22.20
N GLN A 129 5.37 -7.48 23.18
CA GLN A 129 4.38 -7.10 24.18
C GLN A 129 3.23 -6.29 23.59
N LEU A 130 3.48 -5.45 22.58
CA LEU A 130 2.42 -4.75 21.86
C LEU A 130 1.52 -5.74 21.12
N ILE A 131 2.10 -6.68 20.36
CA ILE A 131 1.34 -7.74 19.68
C ILE A 131 0.51 -8.53 20.71
N TYR A 132 1.12 -8.93 21.82
CA TYR A 132 0.44 -9.62 22.92
C TYR A 132 -0.76 -8.82 23.47
N ASN A 133 -0.56 -7.53 23.73
CA ASN A 133 -1.61 -6.67 24.29
C ASN A 133 -2.72 -6.33 23.28
N ILE A 134 -2.45 -6.31 21.98
CA ILE A 134 -3.47 -5.99 20.95
C ILE A 134 -4.38 -7.20 20.71
N ILE A 135 -3.84 -8.43 20.73
CA ILE A 135 -4.64 -9.65 20.57
C ILE A 135 -5.54 -9.84 21.78
N ASN A 136 -4.99 -9.69 23.00
CA ASN A 136 -5.72 -9.74 24.28
C ASN A 136 -6.74 -10.90 24.38
N ASP A 137 -6.40 -12.03 23.76
CA ASP A 137 -7.13 -13.28 23.77
C ASP A 137 -6.11 -14.39 23.96
N THR A 138 -6.16 -15.05 25.12
CA THR A 138 -5.18 -16.07 25.51
C THR A 138 -5.34 -17.34 24.69
N ASP A 139 -6.54 -17.66 24.19
CA ASP A 139 -6.81 -18.90 23.44
C ASP A 139 -6.42 -18.79 21.95
N THR A 140 -5.82 -17.67 21.55
CA THR A 140 -5.47 -17.40 20.16
C THR A 140 -3.99 -17.69 19.90
N SER A 141 -3.70 -18.27 18.74
CA SER A 141 -2.35 -18.27 18.16
C SER A 141 -2.39 -17.48 16.85
N VAL A 142 -1.37 -16.66 16.62
CA VAL A 142 -1.32 -15.82 15.42
C VAL A 142 -0.01 -16.01 14.66
N TRP A 143 -0.09 -16.00 13.34
CA TRP A 143 1.08 -15.94 12.48
C TRP A 143 1.81 -14.62 12.61
N ILE A 144 3.15 -14.71 12.65
CA ILE A 144 4.08 -13.60 12.48
C ILE A 144 4.98 -13.85 11.25
N GLY A 145 5.72 -12.83 10.82
CA GLY A 145 6.48 -12.84 9.58
C GLY A 145 7.76 -13.67 9.58
N LEU A 146 8.15 -14.28 10.71
CA LEU A 146 9.39 -15.08 10.79
C LEU A 146 9.21 -16.41 10.04
N PHE A 147 10.01 -16.63 9.00
CA PHE A 147 9.94 -17.78 8.13
C PHE A 147 11.31 -18.39 7.91
N ARG A 148 11.46 -19.69 8.22
CA ARG A 148 12.75 -20.43 8.19
C ARG A 148 13.80 -19.76 9.08
N ASP A 149 14.26 -20.43 10.13
CA ASP A 149 15.28 -19.88 11.04
C ASP A 149 16.70 -19.81 10.42
N SER A 150 16.78 -19.55 9.11
CA SER A 150 17.94 -18.98 8.42
C SER A 150 18.01 -17.45 8.57
N TRP A 151 17.28 -16.86 9.53
CA TRP A 151 17.25 -15.43 9.88
C TRP A 151 16.46 -14.53 8.93
N GLU A 152 15.41 -15.05 8.27
CA GLU A 152 14.64 -14.28 7.30
C GLU A 152 13.25 -13.90 7.84
N TRP A 153 12.98 -12.59 7.90
CA TRP A 153 11.64 -12.06 8.11
C TRP A 153 10.96 -11.83 6.77
N SER A 154 9.64 -12.00 6.72
CA SER A 154 8.87 -11.82 5.49
C SER A 154 8.94 -10.40 4.93
N ASP A 155 9.12 -9.41 5.80
CA ASP A 155 9.32 -7.99 5.48
C ASP A 155 10.79 -7.63 5.16
N ASN A 156 11.67 -8.64 5.07
CA ASN A 156 13.11 -8.54 4.80
C ASN A 156 13.89 -7.69 5.82
N THR A 157 13.41 -7.60 7.07
CA THR A 157 14.12 -6.88 8.15
C THR A 157 15.15 -7.74 8.88
N ASP A 158 16.27 -7.13 9.30
CA ASP A 158 17.38 -7.81 10.00
C ASP A 158 17.21 -7.79 11.53
N SER A 159 16.09 -8.29 12.07
CA SER A 159 15.91 -8.40 13.53
C SER A 159 16.65 -9.62 14.11
N ALA A 160 17.54 -9.36 15.09
CA ALA A 160 18.23 -10.39 15.87
C ALA A 160 17.46 -10.86 17.12
N PHE A 161 16.32 -10.21 17.44
CA PHE A 161 15.52 -10.58 18.60
C PHE A 161 14.81 -11.92 18.38
N ARG A 162 14.77 -12.76 19.42
CA ARG A 162 14.08 -14.05 19.43
C ARG A 162 13.33 -14.22 20.74
N TYR A 163 12.08 -14.62 20.67
CA TYR A 163 11.23 -14.84 21.84
C TYR A 163 10.63 -16.26 21.87
N TRP A 164 11.46 -17.22 21.46
CA TRP A 164 11.13 -18.65 21.45
C TRP A 164 10.69 -19.18 22.81
N MET A 165 9.78 -20.16 22.79
CA MET A 165 9.53 -20.98 23.98
C MET A 165 10.78 -21.80 24.34
N THR A 166 10.94 -22.12 25.63
CA THR A 166 11.99 -23.02 26.10
C THR A 166 11.93 -24.36 25.34
N GLY A 167 12.98 -24.65 24.58
CA GLY A 167 13.10 -25.88 23.80
C GLY A 167 12.87 -25.72 22.30
N GLU A 168 12.39 -24.55 21.86
CA GLU A 168 12.20 -24.17 20.46
C GLU A 168 13.40 -23.34 19.93
N PRO A 169 13.61 -23.26 18.60
CA PRO A 169 12.90 -24.02 17.56
C PRO A 169 13.38 -25.48 17.50
N ILE A 170 12.45 -26.41 17.30
CA ILE A 170 12.76 -27.85 17.21
C ILE A 170 13.03 -28.28 15.76
N ASN A 171 12.42 -27.63 14.77
CA ASN A 171 12.50 -28.01 13.36
C ASN A 171 13.01 -26.87 12.45
N SER A 172 13.75 -27.24 11.40
CA SER A 172 14.47 -26.27 10.54
C SER A 172 13.67 -25.75 9.32
N GLU A 173 12.42 -26.17 9.11
CA GLU A 173 11.59 -25.78 7.94
C GLU A 173 10.25 -25.11 8.28
N ASP A 174 10.04 -24.71 9.53
CA ASP A 174 8.71 -24.36 10.05
C ASP A 174 8.44 -22.84 10.09
N CYS A 175 7.15 -22.47 10.01
CA CYS A 175 6.64 -21.10 10.07
C CYS A 175 6.41 -20.71 11.54
N THR A 176 6.52 -19.42 11.86
CA THR A 176 6.46 -19.00 13.26
C THR A 176 5.09 -18.44 13.64
N MET A 177 4.52 -18.95 14.72
CA MET A 177 3.36 -18.37 15.37
C MET A 177 3.71 -17.90 16.78
N THR A 178 2.98 -16.90 17.29
CA THR A 178 3.03 -16.52 18.71
C THR A 178 1.87 -17.18 19.45
N ASP A 179 2.19 -17.80 20.58
CA ASP A 179 1.22 -18.43 21.48
C ASP A 179 0.88 -17.50 22.64
N MET A 180 -0.36 -17.04 22.63
CA MET A 180 -0.88 -16.09 23.62
C MET A 180 -1.09 -16.73 24.99
N ASN A 181 -1.27 -18.05 25.06
CA ASN A 181 -1.33 -18.78 26.34
C ASN A 181 0.03 -18.81 27.05
N ASN A 182 1.11 -18.58 26.30
CA ASN A 182 2.49 -18.65 26.79
C ASN A 182 3.17 -17.29 26.77
N GLU A 183 2.44 -16.24 27.17
CA GLU A 183 2.95 -14.86 27.27
C GLU A 183 3.47 -14.30 25.93
N GLY A 184 2.92 -14.77 24.81
CA GLY A 184 3.31 -14.37 23.47
C GLY A 184 4.67 -14.95 23.04
N LYS A 185 5.07 -16.09 23.59
CA LYS A 185 6.27 -16.83 23.16
C LYS A 185 6.04 -17.50 21.82
N TRP A 186 7.13 -17.67 21.07
CA TRP A 186 7.07 -18.17 19.71
C TRP A 186 7.22 -19.68 19.66
N HIS A 187 6.50 -20.27 18.71
CA HIS A 187 6.59 -21.67 18.32
C HIS A 187 6.82 -21.75 16.81
N ASP A 188 7.71 -22.64 16.40
CA ASP A 188 7.79 -23.11 15.03
C ASP A 188 6.75 -24.20 14.80
N VAL A 189 5.92 -24.02 13.79
CA VAL A 189 4.81 -24.92 13.45
C VAL A 189 4.73 -25.10 11.92
N SER A 190 3.99 -26.12 11.49
CA SER A 190 3.83 -26.40 10.07
C SER A 190 3.20 -25.21 9.34
N CYS A 191 3.84 -24.73 8.27
CA CYS A 191 3.32 -23.65 7.43
C CYS A 191 1.95 -23.96 6.78
N SER A 192 1.53 -25.22 6.78
CA SER A 192 0.24 -25.67 6.25
C SER A 192 -0.90 -25.57 7.27
N ASP A 193 -0.58 -25.31 8.54
CA ASP A 193 -1.58 -25.08 9.57
C ASP A 193 -2.31 -23.75 9.34
N SER A 194 -3.49 -23.60 9.92
CA SER A 194 -4.32 -22.42 9.72
C SER A 194 -4.47 -21.66 11.03
N TYR A 195 -3.92 -20.45 11.07
CA TYR A 195 -4.01 -19.54 12.21
C TYR A 195 -4.50 -18.17 11.77
N THR A 196 -5.02 -17.41 12.73
CA THR A 196 -5.19 -15.97 12.58
C THR A 196 -3.82 -15.29 12.43
N PHE A 197 -3.76 -14.03 12.02
CA PHE A 197 -2.47 -13.43 11.67
C PHE A 197 -2.41 -11.94 11.89
N VAL A 198 -1.20 -11.42 12.11
CA VAL A 198 -0.94 -10.01 12.34
C VAL A 198 -0.18 -9.45 11.16
N CYS A 199 -0.81 -8.51 10.45
CA CYS A 199 -0.13 -7.69 9.47
C CYS A 199 0.49 -6.49 10.16
N HIS A 200 1.58 -5.97 9.62
CA HIS A 200 2.04 -4.64 9.95
C HIS A 200 1.72 -3.64 8.83
N GLU A 201 1.59 -2.38 9.21
CA GLU A 201 1.49 -1.24 8.28
C GLU A 201 2.71 -0.36 8.51
N ASP A 202 3.46 -0.08 7.45
CA ASP A 202 4.58 0.86 7.54
C ASP A 202 4.07 2.24 7.96
N GLU A 203 4.86 2.97 8.75
CA GLU A 203 4.64 4.40 8.94
C GLU A 203 5.75 5.16 8.19
N LEU A 204 5.36 6.08 7.31
CA LEU A 204 6.33 6.89 6.56
C LEU A 204 6.59 8.20 7.28
N ILE A 205 7.86 8.61 7.31
CA ILE A 205 8.28 9.89 7.86
C ILE A 205 9.09 10.67 6.83
N LEU A 206 8.68 11.91 6.58
CA LEU A 206 9.45 12.86 5.79
C LEU A 206 10.58 13.46 6.63
N ILE A 207 11.80 13.41 6.12
CA ILE A 207 12.97 14.02 6.74
C ILE A 207 13.31 15.34 6.04
N HIS A 208 13.19 16.45 6.79
CA HIS A 208 13.48 17.81 6.31
C HIS A 208 14.98 18.14 6.29
N LYS A 209 15.81 17.21 5.84
CA LYS A 209 17.24 17.42 5.60
C LYS A 209 17.48 17.37 4.10
N ASN A 210 18.41 18.18 3.59
CA ASN A 210 18.77 18.18 2.18
C ASN A 210 20.05 17.36 2.01
N LEU A 211 19.91 16.07 1.69
CA LEU A 211 21.01 15.12 1.59
C LEU A 211 21.10 14.48 0.20
N SER A 212 22.31 14.05 -0.18
CA SER A 212 22.49 13.18 -1.35
C SER A 212 21.78 11.83 -1.13
N TRP A 213 21.48 11.10 -2.20
CA TRP A 213 20.75 9.84 -2.08
C TRP A 213 21.46 8.85 -1.14
N THR A 214 22.77 8.68 -1.33
CA THR A 214 23.60 7.79 -0.48
C THR A 214 23.65 8.26 0.99
N GLU A 215 23.63 9.58 1.24
CA GLU A 215 23.53 10.11 2.60
C GLU A 215 22.16 9.90 3.23
N ALA A 216 21.09 10.00 2.45
CA ALA A 216 19.72 9.76 2.89
C ALA A 216 19.48 8.29 3.27
N VAL A 217 19.96 7.33 2.45
CA VAL A 217 19.93 5.89 2.78
C VAL A 217 20.60 5.64 4.12
N ARG A 218 21.83 6.15 4.31
CA ARG A 218 22.57 5.97 5.55
C ARG A 218 21.81 6.55 6.74
N TYR A 219 21.26 7.76 6.58
CA TYR A 219 20.47 8.39 7.63
C TYR A 219 19.27 7.55 8.02
N CYS A 220 18.50 7.04 7.05
CA CYS A 220 17.34 6.21 7.34
C CYS A 220 17.75 4.91 8.03
N ARG A 221 18.85 4.25 7.63
CA ARG A 221 19.31 3.02 8.28
C ARG A 221 19.85 3.23 9.69
N GLU A 222 20.42 4.40 9.97
CA GLU A 222 20.95 4.74 11.30
C GLU A 222 19.87 5.21 12.29
N ASN A 223 18.80 5.82 11.80
CA ASN A 223 17.80 6.52 12.65
C ASN A 223 16.37 5.95 12.52
N HIS A 224 16.13 5.16 11.49
CA HIS A 224 14.83 4.61 11.08
C HIS A 224 15.04 3.19 10.53
N VAL A 225 14.20 2.70 9.61
CA VAL A 225 14.39 1.38 8.98
C VAL A 225 15.23 1.48 7.71
N ASP A 226 14.69 2.11 6.66
CA ASP A 226 15.41 2.41 5.41
C ASP A 226 14.65 3.53 4.65
N LEU A 227 15.17 3.98 3.51
CA LEU A 227 14.36 4.75 2.56
C LEU A 227 13.13 3.95 2.11
N VAL A 228 12.04 4.65 1.81
CA VAL A 228 10.79 3.99 1.41
C VAL A 228 10.95 3.25 0.06
N SER A 229 10.55 1.98 0.05
CA SER A 229 10.32 1.20 -1.15
C SER A 229 8.85 1.36 -1.57
N VAL A 230 8.57 1.84 -2.78
CA VAL A 230 7.18 2.04 -3.24
C VAL A 230 6.76 0.89 -4.14
N ASP A 231 6.40 -0.22 -3.52
CA ASP A 231 6.09 -1.49 -4.21
C ASP A 231 4.62 -1.66 -4.60
N SER A 232 3.76 -0.72 -4.19
CA SER A 232 2.31 -0.84 -4.29
C SER A 232 1.65 0.54 -4.35
N GLU A 233 0.43 0.57 -4.90
CA GLU A 233 -0.43 1.76 -4.91
C GLU A 233 -0.68 2.28 -3.49
N LYS A 234 -0.75 1.38 -2.50
CA LYS A 234 -0.91 1.74 -1.10
C LYS A 234 0.26 2.59 -0.59
N ILE A 235 1.50 2.14 -0.78
CA ILE A 235 2.68 2.91 -0.34
C ILE A 235 2.78 4.21 -1.14
N GLN A 236 2.41 4.23 -2.42
CA GLN A 236 2.39 5.47 -3.20
C GLN A 236 1.42 6.51 -2.60
N LEU A 237 0.23 6.09 -2.15
CA LEU A 237 -0.72 6.98 -1.48
C LEU A 237 -0.15 7.51 -0.16
N MET A 238 0.53 6.67 0.63
CA MET A 238 1.19 7.10 1.86
C MET A 238 2.33 8.09 1.60
N VAL A 239 3.11 7.87 0.53
CA VAL A 239 4.13 8.82 0.06
C VAL A 239 3.47 10.16 -0.25
N THR A 240 2.38 10.16 -1.04
CA THR A 240 1.65 11.39 -1.36
C THR A 240 1.17 12.14 -0.12
N GLU A 241 0.70 11.44 0.92
CA GLU A 241 0.25 12.06 2.17
C GLU A 241 1.38 12.83 2.89
N VAL A 242 2.59 12.27 2.93
CA VAL A 242 3.73 12.92 3.60
C VAL A 242 4.40 14.00 2.75
N LEU A 243 4.23 13.97 1.41
CA LEU A 243 4.85 14.93 0.50
C LEU A 243 4.36 16.36 0.67
N HIS A 244 3.13 16.57 1.18
CA HIS A 244 2.60 17.91 1.45
C HIS A 244 3.45 18.72 2.44
N GLN A 245 4.29 18.05 3.22
CA GLN A 245 5.18 18.68 4.20
C GLN A 245 6.56 19.00 3.59
N ALA A 246 6.87 18.53 2.38
CA ALA A 246 8.19 18.68 1.77
C ALA A 246 8.55 20.12 1.45
N SER A 247 9.82 20.46 1.70
CA SER A 247 10.39 21.77 1.36
C SER A 247 11.12 21.78 0.02
N THR A 248 11.51 20.61 -0.49
CA THR A 248 12.14 20.43 -1.79
C THR A 248 11.10 20.07 -2.85
N ALA A 249 11.33 20.48 -4.11
CA ALA A 249 10.42 20.20 -5.22
C ALA A 249 10.38 18.69 -5.58
N GLU A 250 11.42 17.96 -5.20
CA GLU A 250 11.56 16.52 -5.33
C GLU A 250 12.01 15.92 -4.01
N VAL A 251 11.67 14.66 -3.77
CA VAL A 251 11.95 13.94 -2.51
C VAL A 251 12.51 12.56 -2.84
N TRP A 252 13.63 12.17 -2.20
CA TRP A 252 14.24 10.86 -2.46
C TRP A 252 13.36 9.71 -2.00
N LEU A 253 13.30 8.69 -2.86
CA LEU A 253 12.78 7.36 -2.58
C LEU A 253 13.92 6.35 -2.48
N GLY A 254 13.63 5.14 -2.02
CA GLY A 254 14.58 4.03 -1.96
C GLY A 254 14.87 3.38 -3.33
N LEU A 255 14.65 4.05 -4.44
CA LEU A 255 14.76 3.49 -5.79
C LEU A 255 16.14 3.79 -6.39
N ARG A 256 16.82 2.77 -6.92
CA ARG A 256 18.17 2.91 -7.48
C ARG A 256 18.32 2.19 -8.82
N LEU A 257 19.05 2.80 -9.75
CA LEU A 257 19.36 2.19 -11.05
C LEU A 257 20.63 1.34 -10.98
N SER A 258 20.55 0.09 -11.40
CA SER A 258 21.70 -0.77 -11.65
C SER A 258 22.13 -0.66 -13.11
N CYS A 259 23.22 0.06 -13.38
CA CYS A 259 23.72 0.26 -14.74
C CYS A 259 24.26 -1.00 -15.43
N SER A 260 24.73 -1.99 -14.67
CA SER A 260 25.29 -3.22 -15.24
C SER A 260 24.23 -4.11 -15.92
N VAL A 261 22.98 -4.02 -15.44
CA VAL A 261 21.84 -4.84 -15.88
C VAL A 261 20.67 -4.00 -16.41
N GLY A 262 20.73 -2.67 -16.28
CA GLY A 262 19.72 -1.74 -16.79
C GLY A 262 18.38 -1.85 -16.06
N ILE A 263 18.38 -2.22 -14.77
CA ILE A 263 17.15 -2.39 -13.98
C ILE A 263 17.13 -1.45 -12.78
N TRP A 264 15.93 -1.02 -12.42
CA TRP A 264 15.66 -0.34 -11.16
C TRP A 264 15.36 -1.36 -10.06
N PHE A 265 15.88 -1.13 -8.87
CA PHE A 265 15.60 -1.95 -7.69
C PHE A 265 15.47 -1.07 -6.45
N TRP A 266 14.71 -1.55 -5.48
CA TRP A 266 14.49 -0.86 -4.22
C TRP A 266 15.60 -1.16 -3.21
N VAL A 267 15.77 -0.30 -2.20
CA VAL A 267 16.80 -0.47 -1.14
C VAL A 267 16.64 -1.76 -0.32
N ASN A 268 15.45 -2.35 -0.30
CA ASN A 268 15.17 -3.67 0.28
C ASN A 268 15.54 -4.85 -0.65
N GLY A 269 16.10 -4.59 -1.84
CA GLY A 269 16.52 -5.60 -2.81
C GLY A 269 15.43 -6.07 -3.77
N GLU A 270 14.19 -5.58 -3.64
CA GLU A 270 13.08 -6.03 -4.48
C GLU A 270 13.02 -5.33 -5.84
N ILE A 271 12.47 -6.05 -6.82
CA ILE A 271 12.11 -5.55 -8.15
C ILE A 271 10.60 -5.69 -8.29
N THR A 272 9.89 -4.58 -8.36
CA THR A 272 8.42 -4.56 -8.28
C THR A 272 7.79 -4.28 -9.63
N CYS A 273 6.63 -4.88 -9.90
CA CYS A 273 5.85 -4.60 -11.12
C CYS A 273 5.07 -3.28 -11.02
N TYR A 274 4.83 -2.78 -9.81
CA TYR A 274 4.20 -1.48 -9.62
C TYR A 274 5.14 -0.35 -10.07
N GLN A 275 4.59 0.60 -10.81
CA GLN A 275 5.32 1.73 -11.38
C GLN A 275 4.46 2.99 -11.36
N ASN A 276 5.08 4.13 -11.07
CA ASN A 276 4.44 5.44 -11.14
C ASN A 276 5.37 6.49 -11.77
N TRP A 277 6.10 6.09 -12.83
CA TRP A 277 7.07 6.95 -13.51
C TRP A 277 6.43 8.12 -14.25
N ALA A 278 7.12 9.26 -14.25
CA ALA A 278 6.85 10.34 -15.18
C ALA A 278 7.21 9.89 -16.60
N PRO A 279 6.43 10.26 -17.64
CA PRO A 279 6.70 9.86 -19.01
C PRO A 279 8.15 10.14 -19.43
N GLY A 280 8.85 9.11 -19.92
CA GLY A 280 10.24 9.23 -20.38
C GLY A 280 11.32 9.18 -19.29
N ASN A 281 10.96 9.00 -18.01
CA ASN A 281 11.93 8.77 -16.92
C ASN A 281 12.23 7.27 -16.67
N GLU A 282 11.48 6.39 -17.32
CA GLU A 282 11.55 4.93 -17.16
C GLU A 282 12.83 4.30 -17.76
N THR A 283 13.40 4.90 -18.81
CA THR A 283 14.54 4.35 -19.58
C THR A 283 15.81 5.17 -19.39
N ALA A 284 16.49 5.00 -18.26
CA ALA A 284 17.79 5.65 -17.99
C ALA A 284 19.00 4.78 -18.41
N VAL A 285 18.86 3.95 -19.46
CA VAL A 285 19.96 3.05 -19.89
C VAL A 285 21.11 3.84 -20.54
N ASP A 286 20.81 4.90 -21.29
CA ASP A 286 21.83 5.72 -21.99
C ASP A 286 22.54 6.72 -21.05
N ASP A 287 22.04 6.92 -19.84
CA ASP A 287 22.49 7.99 -18.92
C ASP A 287 23.54 7.51 -17.90
N CYS A 288 23.85 6.21 -17.91
CA CYS A 288 24.78 5.56 -17.00
C CYS A 288 26.28 5.87 -17.27
N GLU A 289 26.61 6.48 -18.41
CA GLU A 289 28.00 6.76 -18.78
C GLU A 289 28.61 7.97 -18.04
N ARG A 290 27.81 8.80 -17.35
CA ARG A 290 28.27 10.08 -16.79
C ARG A 290 27.94 10.31 -15.33
N GLU A 291 26.80 9.83 -14.81
CA GLU A 291 26.41 10.08 -13.42
C GLU A 291 25.52 8.96 -12.86
N VAL A 292 25.71 8.59 -11.59
CA VAL A 292 24.86 7.60 -10.91
C VAL A 292 23.52 8.24 -10.58
N ARG A 293 22.42 7.55 -10.89
CA ARG A 293 21.06 8.07 -10.76
C ARG A 293 20.22 7.22 -9.81
N SER A 294 19.34 7.91 -9.09
CA SER A 294 18.37 7.32 -8.17
C SER A 294 16.99 7.94 -8.37
N GLY A 295 15.96 7.25 -7.91
CA GLY A 295 14.58 7.68 -8.05
C GLY A 295 14.17 8.67 -6.96
N ALA A 296 13.51 9.73 -7.40
CA ALA A 296 12.82 10.69 -6.54
C ALA A 296 11.35 10.78 -6.95
N VAL A 297 10.53 11.37 -6.09
CA VAL A 297 9.13 11.69 -6.37
C VAL A 297 8.94 13.20 -6.38
N GLN A 298 8.09 13.69 -7.27
CA GLN A 298 7.70 15.10 -7.31
C GLN A 298 6.83 15.45 -6.10
N SER A 299 7.22 16.45 -5.31
CA SER A 299 6.46 16.85 -4.12
C SER A 299 5.18 17.61 -4.44
N GLY A 300 5.07 18.18 -5.64
CA GLY A 300 3.86 18.77 -6.18
C GLY A 300 3.43 18.13 -7.51
N GLY A 301 2.25 18.49 -8.00
CA GLY A 301 1.71 17.95 -9.25
C GLY A 301 1.19 16.53 -9.10
N ASP A 302 1.51 15.67 -10.07
CA ASP A 302 0.96 14.31 -10.18
C ASP A 302 1.73 13.27 -9.33
N HIS A 303 2.72 13.70 -8.53
CA HIS A 303 3.52 12.85 -7.65
C HIS A 303 4.18 11.66 -8.35
N LEU A 304 4.67 11.90 -9.57
CA LEU A 304 5.30 10.88 -10.41
C LEU A 304 6.77 10.70 -10.03
N TRP A 305 7.28 9.50 -10.29
CA TRP A 305 8.68 9.16 -10.09
C TRP A 305 9.53 9.69 -11.22
N ILE A 306 10.69 10.21 -10.85
CA ILE A 306 11.67 10.77 -11.77
C ILE A 306 13.05 10.23 -11.42
N SER A 307 13.92 10.19 -12.41
CA SER A 307 15.32 9.81 -12.22
C SER A 307 16.13 11.08 -12.01
N LEU A 308 16.92 11.16 -10.95
CA LEU A 308 17.81 12.30 -10.68
C LEU A 308 19.23 11.82 -10.34
N PRO A 309 20.26 12.62 -10.63
CA PRO A 309 21.60 12.28 -10.20
C PRO A 309 21.74 12.28 -8.68
N GLU A 310 22.42 11.26 -8.13
CA GLU A 310 22.55 11.06 -6.67
C GLU A 310 23.20 12.26 -5.94
N SER A 311 23.92 13.12 -6.68
CA SER A 311 24.56 14.33 -6.18
C SER A 311 23.58 15.41 -5.70
N HIS A 312 22.31 15.36 -6.13
CA HIS A 312 21.27 16.30 -5.72
C HIS A 312 20.96 16.18 -4.22
N LYS A 313 20.65 17.31 -3.58
CA LYS A 313 20.34 17.36 -2.15
C LYS A 313 18.85 17.62 -1.93
N LEU A 314 18.11 16.59 -1.57
CA LEU A 314 16.65 16.61 -1.45
C LEU A 314 16.22 16.23 -0.03
N ASN A 315 14.98 16.59 0.35
CA ASN A 315 14.29 15.88 1.43
C ASN A 315 14.08 14.42 1.01
N PHE A 316 13.78 13.56 1.98
CA PHE A 316 13.68 12.12 1.73
C PHE A 316 12.72 11.46 2.71
N ILE A 317 12.14 10.33 2.30
CA ILE A 317 11.15 9.61 3.09
C ILE A 317 11.77 8.32 3.61
N CYS A 318 11.77 8.16 4.92
CA CYS A 318 12.14 6.91 5.57
C CYS A 318 10.89 6.13 5.98
N ARG A 319 11.01 4.80 6.03
CA ARG A 319 10.16 3.94 6.85
C ARG A 319 10.52 4.15 8.31
N ARG A 320 9.58 4.63 9.11
CA ARG A 320 9.76 4.95 10.53
C ARG A 320 10.02 3.67 11.33
N ILE A 321 10.84 3.79 12.36
CA ILE A 321 11.02 2.74 13.35
C ILE A 321 9.83 2.79 14.33
N ASP A 322 9.19 1.65 14.55
CA ASP A 322 8.20 1.50 15.62
C ASP A 322 8.93 1.79 16.95
N LYS A 323 8.40 2.73 17.75
CA LYS A 323 8.98 3.13 19.04
C LYS A 323 8.08 2.76 20.20
#